data_AF-A0AAW3V749-F1
#
_entry.id   AF-A0AAW3V749-F1
#
_cell.length_a   1.000
_cell.length_b   1.000
_cell.length_c   1.000
_cell.angle_alpha   90.00
_cell.angle_beta   90.00
_cell.angle_gamma   90.00
#
_symmetry.space_group_name_H-M   'P 1'
#
loop_
_entity.id
_entity.type
_entity.pdbx_description
1 polymer ?
#
loop_
_entity_poly.entity_id
_entity_poly.type
_entity_poly.pdbx_seq_one_letter_code
_entity_poly.pdbx_strand_id
1 'polypeptide(L)'
;MKTASGLAIAATMFVSSGVIAGQLSALVLKPITSSASDEVRIERTACQFARTDQGSRSAQFNTGICGIQGGALTLVLLDDQLRPVGAERRFELRDIRSVSLQSRLLKEQLQLPVGDSVIALNILSDDGQRKSRERALVFFSALREAGVRPANGYRMVDEYPTGASTR
;
A
#
# COMPACT_ATOMS: atom_id res chain seq x y z
N MET A 1 -73.87 -7.21 30.46
CA MET A 1 -72.73 -8.13 30.26
C MET A 1 -71.54 -7.25 29.92
N LYS A 2 -70.37 -7.17 30.57
CA LYS A 2 -69.63 -7.81 31.68
C LYS A 2 -68.76 -6.65 32.26
N THR A 3 -68.68 -6.36 33.57
CA THR A 3 -67.60 -6.81 34.49
C THR A 3 -66.21 -6.90 33.84
N ALA A 4 -65.09 -6.40 34.38
CA ALA A 4 -64.72 -5.91 35.71
C ALA A 4 -63.35 -5.20 35.65
N SER A 5 -63.13 -4.36 36.67
CA SER A 5 -61.96 -4.26 37.57
C SER A 5 -60.52 -4.32 37.02
N GLY A 6 -59.72 -3.32 37.42
CA GLY A 6 -58.29 -3.20 37.15
C GLY A 6 -57.38 -4.10 38.00
N LEU A 7 -56.08 -3.98 37.73
CA LEU A 7 -55.01 -4.43 38.60
C LEU A 7 -53.82 -3.47 38.48
N ALA A 8 -53.46 -2.84 39.60
CA ALA A 8 -52.24 -2.07 39.77
C ALA A 8 -51.03 -3.02 39.80
N ILE A 9 -49.94 -2.69 39.11
CA ILE A 9 -48.68 -3.43 39.18
C ILE A 9 -47.68 -2.55 39.92
N ALA A 10 -47.32 -3.01 41.12
CA ALA A 10 -46.31 -2.43 41.99
C ALA A 10 -44.91 -2.67 41.41
N ALA A 11 -44.11 -1.60 41.30
CA ALA A 11 -42.69 -1.68 41.01
C ALA A 11 -41.94 -2.10 42.29
N THR A 12 -41.34 -3.29 42.29
CA THR A 12 -40.38 -3.70 43.31
C THR A 12 -38.97 -3.66 42.69
N MET A 13 -38.17 -2.68 43.12
CA MET A 13 -36.74 -2.63 42.82
C MET A 13 -36.04 -3.67 43.70
N PHE A 14 -35.43 -4.68 43.09
CA PHE A 14 -34.43 -5.51 43.75
C PHE A 14 -33.03 -5.04 43.34
N VAL A 15 -32.30 -4.55 44.34
CA VAL A 15 -30.86 -4.26 44.27
C VAL A 15 -30.10 -5.58 44.44
N SER A 16 -29.11 -5.84 43.61
CA SER A 16 -28.11 -6.88 43.86
C SER A 16 -26.74 -6.37 43.44
N SER A 17 -25.89 -6.11 44.42
CA SER A 17 -24.47 -5.82 44.30
C SER A 17 -23.71 -7.15 44.17
N GLY A 18 -23.22 -7.45 42.98
CA GLY A 18 -22.30 -8.55 42.72
C GLY A 18 -20.87 -8.04 42.58
N VAL A 19 -20.02 -8.33 43.57
CA VAL A 19 -18.57 -8.15 43.46
C VAL A 19 -18.01 -9.37 42.74
N ILE A 20 -17.52 -9.20 41.51
CA ILE A 20 -16.73 -10.24 40.85
C ILE A 20 -15.26 -9.82 40.92
N ALA A 21 -14.57 -10.39 41.91
CA ALA A 21 -13.12 -10.51 41.87
C ALA A 21 -12.79 -11.60 40.83
N GLY A 22 -12.44 -11.18 39.62
CA GLY A 22 -11.95 -12.05 38.55
C GLY A 22 -10.56 -11.58 38.14
N GLN A 23 -9.55 -12.40 38.43
CA GLN A 23 -8.15 -12.17 38.04
C GLN A 23 -8.05 -11.85 36.55
N LEU A 24 -7.38 -10.73 36.24
CA LEU A 24 -6.86 -10.41 34.90
C LEU A 24 -5.86 -11.51 34.51
N SER A 25 -6.38 -12.56 33.87
CA SER A 25 -5.52 -13.51 33.17
C SER A 25 -4.88 -12.73 32.03
N ALA A 26 -3.56 -12.58 32.11
CA ALA A 26 -2.73 -12.01 31.07
C ALA A 26 -3.17 -12.58 29.72
N LEU A 27 -3.63 -11.72 28.82
CA LEU A 27 -3.75 -12.07 27.41
C LEU A 27 -2.35 -12.42 26.93
N VAL A 28 -2.04 -13.71 26.96
CA VAL A 28 -0.99 -14.29 26.15
C VAL A 28 -1.43 -14.02 24.72
N LEU A 29 -0.85 -12.98 24.11
CA LEU A 29 -0.89 -12.81 22.66
C LEU A 29 -0.27 -14.07 22.07
N LYS A 30 -1.12 -15.01 21.65
CA LYS A 30 -0.69 -16.10 20.78
C LYS A 30 -0.07 -15.43 19.55
N PRO A 31 1.17 -15.81 19.16
CA PRO A 31 1.67 -15.37 17.88
C PRO A 31 0.67 -15.82 16.83
N ILE A 32 0.22 -14.87 16.01
CA ILE A 32 -0.58 -15.17 14.82
C ILE A 32 0.32 -16.07 13.99
N THR A 33 0.04 -17.37 14.00
CA THR A 33 0.58 -18.30 13.03
C THR A 33 0.06 -17.82 11.69
N SER A 34 0.92 -17.09 10.97
CA SER A 34 0.71 -16.71 9.57
C SER A 34 0.40 -18.00 8.82
N SER A 35 -0.90 -18.20 8.61
CA SER A 35 -1.43 -19.38 7.99
C SER A 35 -1.19 -19.23 6.50
N ALA A 36 -0.41 -20.14 5.94
CA ALA A 36 -0.29 -20.42 4.51
C ALA A 36 -0.31 -19.19 3.59
N SER A 37 0.87 -18.58 3.42
CA SER A 37 1.34 -17.81 2.26
C SER A 37 0.29 -17.57 1.16
N ASP A 38 -0.69 -16.71 1.43
CA ASP A 38 -1.37 -16.01 0.35
C ASP A 38 -0.29 -15.07 -0.18
N GLU A 39 0.32 -15.46 -1.29
CA GLU A 39 1.44 -14.75 -1.86
C GLU A 39 1.00 -13.31 -2.14
N VAL A 40 1.67 -12.34 -1.50
CA VAL A 40 1.29 -10.92 -1.63
C VAL A 40 1.24 -10.56 -3.11
N ARG A 41 0.04 -10.19 -3.55
CA ARG A 41 -0.24 -9.88 -4.95
C ARG A 41 -0.91 -8.52 -5.06
N ILE A 42 -0.34 -7.69 -5.91
CA ILE A 42 -1.00 -6.48 -6.40
C ILE A 42 -1.31 -6.69 -7.87
N GLU A 43 -2.59 -6.49 -8.21
CA GLU A 43 -3.02 -6.50 -9.60
C GLU A 43 -2.20 -5.49 -10.42
N ARG A 44 -1.96 -5.86 -11.68
CA ARG A 44 -1.26 -5.02 -12.64
C ARG A 44 -1.99 -3.69 -12.78
N THR A 45 -1.34 -2.60 -12.37
CA THR A 45 -1.86 -1.23 -12.41
C THR A 45 -1.02 -0.36 -13.35
N ALA A 46 -1.63 0.67 -13.91
CA ALA A 46 -0.90 1.69 -14.67
C ALA A 46 0.09 2.42 -13.73
N CYS A 47 1.30 2.66 -14.23
CA CYS A 47 2.33 3.40 -13.51
C CYS A 47 3.31 4.09 -14.44
N GLN A 48 4.06 5.04 -13.87
CA GLN A 48 5.27 5.58 -14.46
C GLN A 48 6.47 5.14 -13.65
N PHE A 49 7.54 4.70 -14.30
CA PHE A 49 8.74 4.27 -13.62
C PHE A 49 10.01 4.80 -14.27
N ALA A 50 11.02 5.04 -13.44
CA ALA A 50 12.36 5.37 -13.86
C ALA A 50 13.37 4.54 -13.07
N ARG A 51 14.47 4.14 -13.71
CA ARG A 51 15.65 3.62 -13.03
C ARG A 51 16.71 4.71 -13.07
N THR A 52 17.26 5.04 -11.91
CA THR A 52 18.27 6.06 -11.77
C THR A 52 19.35 5.64 -10.79
N ASP A 53 20.51 6.28 -10.84
CA ASP A 53 21.55 6.10 -9.82
C ASP A 53 21.09 6.67 -8.48
N GLN A 54 21.66 6.15 -7.40
CA GLN A 54 21.38 6.65 -6.06
C GLN A 54 21.80 8.12 -5.92
N GLY A 55 20.91 8.96 -5.39
CA GLY A 55 21.15 10.38 -5.18
C GLY A 55 20.80 11.29 -6.37
N SER A 56 20.47 10.71 -7.53
CA SER A 56 19.97 11.48 -8.67
C SER A 56 18.70 12.25 -8.33
N ARG A 57 18.58 13.45 -8.92
CA ARG A 57 17.47 14.38 -8.66
C ARG A 57 16.36 14.31 -9.70
N SER A 58 16.67 13.85 -10.90
CA SER A 58 15.72 13.73 -11.98
C SER A 58 16.01 12.49 -12.83
N ALA A 59 14.99 11.99 -13.51
CA ALA A 59 15.10 10.85 -14.42
C ALA A 59 14.02 10.93 -15.52
N GLN A 60 14.26 10.24 -16.62
CA GLN A 60 13.23 10.02 -17.63
C GLN A 60 12.28 8.93 -17.15
N PHE A 61 11.00 9.28 -17.00
CA PHE A 61 9.96 8.33 -16.63
C PHE A 61 9.39 7.68 -17.88
N ASN A 62 9.15 6.38 -17.78
CA ASN A 62 8.46 5.63 -18.81
C ASN A 62 7.08 5.23 -18.31
N THR A 63 6.09 5.28 -19.19
CA THR A 63 4.74 4.79 -18.90
C THR A 63 4.69 3.27 -19.03
N GLY A 64 3.96 2.63 -18.13
CA GLY A 64 3.96 1.18 -18.03
C GLY A 64 2.82 0.59 -17.20
N ILE A 65 2.93 -0.71 -17.02
CA ILE A 65 2.13 -1.50 -16.10
C ILE A 65 3.06 -2.11 -15.06
N CYS A 66 2.68 -2.06 -13.79
CA CYS A 66 3.43 -2.68 -12.72
C CYS A 66 2.55 -3.45 -11.76
N GLY A 67 3.13 -4.46 -11.12
CA GLY A 67 2.46 -5.28 -10.14
C GLY A 67 3.44 -6.00 -9.24
N ILE A 68 2.91 -6.61 -8.19
CA ILE A 68 3.67 -7.49 -7.30
C ILE A 68 3.07 -8.88 -7.44
N GLN A 69 3.88 -9.87 -7.82
CA GLN A 69 3.45 -11.25 -7.98
C GLN A 69 4.65 -12.19 -7.95
N GLY A 70 4.51 -13.39 -7.40
CA GLY A 70 5.57 -14.38 -7.47
C GLY A 70 6.79 -14.00 -6.62
N GLY A 71 6.64 -13.17 -5.58
CA GLY A 71 7.77 -12.63 -4.83
C GLY A 71 8.62 -11.58 -5.57
N ALA A 72 8.09 -10.97 -6.65
CA ALA A 72 8.78 -9.94 -7.41
C ALA A 72 7.91 -8.72 -7.75
N LEU A 73 8.57 -7.58 -7.90
CA LEU A 73 8.06 -6.42 -8.61
C LEU A 73 8.23 -6.65 -10.12
N THR A 74 7.14 -6.54 -10.85
CA THR A 74 7.10 -6.65 -12.32
C THR A 74 6.82 -5.28 -12.92
N LEU A 75 7.57 -4.90 -13.96
CA LEU A 75 7.37 -3.67 -14.74
C LEU A 75 7.32 -4.03 -16.23
N VAL A 76 6.28 -3.60 -16.92
CA VAL A 76 6.10 -3.73 -18.37
C VAL A 76 6.04 -2.32 -18.95
N LEU A 77 6.91 -2.03 -19.92
CA LEU A 77 6.92 -0.77 -20.65
C LEU A 77 5.76 -0.73 -21.65
N LEU A 78 5.13 0.42 -21.84
CA LEU A 78 4.12 0.64 -22.87
C LEU A 78 4.61 1.66 -23.92
N ASP A 79 4.15 1.51 -25.17
CA ASP A 79 4.25 2.55 -26.20
C ASP A 79 3.17 3.65 -26.05
N ASP A 80 3.21 4.62 -26.95
CA ASP A 80 2.24 5.73 -27.00
C ASP A 80 0.79 5.26 -27.27
N GLN A 81 0.62 4.04 -27.80
CA GLN A 81 -0.67 3.40 -28.01
C GLN A 81 -1.06 2.46 -26.85
N LEU A 82 -0.35 2.55 -25.72
CA LEU A 82 -0.55 1.74 -24.51
C LEU A 82 -0.39 0.23 -24.74
N ARG A 83 0.47 -0.17 -25.68
CA ARG A 83 0.78 -1.58 -25.95
C ARG A 83 2.11 -1.96 -25.31
N PRO A 84 2.23 -3.19 -24.76
CA PRO A 84 3.49 -3.69 -24.21
C PRO A 84 4.64 -3.62 -25.22
N VAL A 85 5.76 -3.04 -24.81
CA VAL A 85 7.00 -2.98 -25.58
C VAL A 85 8.14 -3.64 -24.81
N GLY A 86 8.87 -4.52 -25.48
CA GLY A 86 10.01 -5.21 -24.90
C GLY A 86 9.61 -6.29 -23.88
N ALA A 87 10.61 -6.73 -23.12
CA ALA A 87 10.42 -7.77 -22.12
C ALA A 87 9.93 -7.21 -20.78
N GLU A 88 9.15 -8.00 -20.04
CA GLU A 88 8.84 -7.72 -18.64
C GLU A 88 10.14 -7.63 -17.83
N ARG A 89 10.28 -6.55 -17.08
CA ARG A 89 11.38 -6.36 -16.14
C ARG A 89 10.93 -6.87 -14.78
N ARG A 90 11.69 -7.79 -14.21
CA ARG A 90 11.39 -8.42 -12.94
C ARG A 90 12.49 -8.10 -11.92
N PHE A 91 12.08 -7.67 -10.73
CA PHE A 91 12.96 -7.39 -9.61
C PHE A 91 12.49 -8.23 -8.43
N GLU A 92 13.30 -9.19 -8.01
CA GLU A 92 12.99 -10.03 -6.86
C GLU A 92 12.89 -9.15 -5.61
N LEU A 93 11.83 -9.29 -4.82
CA LEU A 93 11.59 -8.41 -3.67
C LEU A 93 12.70 -8.52 -2.62
N ARG A 94 13.37 -9.69 -2.54
CA ARG A 94 14.55 -9.89 -1.69
C ARG A 94 15.75 -9.03 -2.07
N ASP A 95 15.83 -8.58 -3.32
CA ASP A 95 16.91 -7.72 -3.83
C ASP A 95 16.58 -6.23 -3.62
N ILE A 96 15.35 -5.91 -3.23
CA ILE A 96 14.90 -4.56 -2.89
C ILE A 96 15.23 -4.29 -1.43
N ARG A 97 16.23 -3.44 -1.19
CA ARG A 97 16.77 -3.21 0.16
C ARG A 97 15.76 -2.55 1.10
N SER A 98 14.98 -1.63 0.56
CA SER A 98 13.95 -0.91 1.28
C SER A 98 12.92 -0.31 0.32
N VAL A 99 11.82 0.17 0.88
CA VAL A 99 10.88 1.03 0.17
C VAL A 99 10.67 2.30 0.97
N SER A 100 10.75 3.45 0.30
CA SER A 100 10.31 4.72 0.88
C SER A 100 9.15 5.29 0.09
N LEU A 101 8.17 5.85 0.81
CA LEU A 101 7.07 6.61 0.23
C LEU A 101 7.42 8.10 0.34
N GLN A 102 7.41 8.81 -0.77
CA GLN A 102 7.76 10.22 -0.86
C GLN A 102 6.56 11.02 -1.32
N SER A 103 6.13 11.98 -0.48
CA SER A 103 4.98 12.83 -0.74
C SER A 103 5.44 14.27 -1.02
N ARG A 104 5.04 14.85 -2.16
CA ARG A 104 5.23 16.29 -2.45
C ARG A 104 4.03 16.81 -3.22
N LEU A 105 3.44 17.93 -2.77
CA LEU A 105 2.27 18.54 -3.42
C LEU A 105 1.16 17.51 -3.70
N LEU A 106 0.87 16.64 -2.72
CA LEU A 106 -0.12 15.55 -2.82
C LEU A 106 0.19 14.48 -3.88
N LYS A 107 1.40 14.45 -4.42
CA LYS A 107 1.90 13.39 -5.32
C LYS A 107 2.75 12.41 -4.51
N GLU A 108 2.39 11.15 -4.56
CA GLU A 108 3.17 10.06 -3.96
C GLU A 108 4.12 9.44 -5.00
N GLN A 109 5.32 9.08 -4.55
CA GLN A 109 6.28 8.30 -5.30
C GLN A 109 6.94 7.27 -4.39
N LEU A 110 7.02 6.03 -4.86
CA LEU A 110 7.77 4.97 -4.22
C LEU A 110 9.21 5.01 -4.72
N GLN A 111 10.16 4.84 -3.82
CA GLN A 111 11.56 4.64 -4.17
C GLN A 111 12.07 3.33 -3.60
N LEU A 112 12.56 2.48 -4.51
CA LEU A 112 12.99 1.13 -4.22
C LEU A 112 14.47 0.99 -4.62
N PRO A 113 15.41 1.08 -3.67
CA PRO A 113 16.81 0.82 -3.94
C PRO A 113 17.02 -0.66 -4.29
N VAL A 114 17.63 -0.90 -5.45
CA VAL A 114 17.99 -2.22 -5.99
C VAL A 114 19.42 -2.20 -6.48
N GLY A 115 20.32 -2.90 -5.79
CA GLY A 115 21.77 -2.74 -5.99
C GLY A 115 22.20 -1.30 -5.73
N ASP A 116 22.86 -0.69 -6.71
CA ASP A 116 23.32 0.72 -6.69
C ASP A 116 22.34 1.68 -7.40
N SER A 117 21.22 1.15 -7.90
CA SER A 117 20.17 1.92 -8.55
C SER A 117 18.98 2.15 -7.62
N VAL A 118 18.17 3.14 -7.95
CA VAL A 118 16.85 3.38 -7.37
C VAL A 118 15.80 3.26 -8.48
N ILE A 119 14.75 2.48 -8.22
CA ILE A 119 13.53 2.50 -9.02
C ILE A 119 12.61 3.55 -8.40
N ALA A 120 12.36 4.64 -9.13
CA ALA A 120 11.34 5.62 -8.78
C ALA A 120 10.03 5.21 -9.47
N LEU A 121 8.99 4.95 -8.70
CA LEU A 121 7.73 4.40 -9.17
C LEU A 121 6.56 5.31 -8.75
N ASN A 122 5.83 5.84 -9.73
CA ASN A 122 4.60 6.58 -9.53
C ASN A 122 3.42 5.69 -9.93
N ILE A 123 2.55 5.33 -8.99
CA ILE A 123 1.33 4.57 -9.31
C ILE A 123 0.26 5.54 -9.81
N LEU A 124 -0.41 5.18 -10.91
CA LEU A 124 -1.43 6.04 -11.54
C LEU A 124 -2.85 5.62 -11.13
N SER A 125 -3.80 6.54 -11.30
CA SER A 125 -5.24 6.28 -11.24
C SER A 125 -5.71 5.42 -12.43
N ASP A 126 -6.96 4.98 -12.38
CA ASP A 126 -7.59 4.16 -13.42
C ASP A 126 -7.64 4.82 -14.80
N ASP A 127 -7.67 6.17 -14.84
CA ASP A 127 -7.57 6.93 -16.08
C ASP A 127 -6.15 6.91 -16.69
N GLY A 128 -5.15 6.41 -15.95
CA GLY A 128 -3.75 6.38 -16.36
C GLY A 128 -3.10 7.75 -16.50
N GLN A 129 -3.76 8.84 -16.08
CA GLN A 129 -3.28 10.21 -16.30
C GLN A 129 -2.68 10.83 -15.03
N ARG A 130 -3.18 10.46 -13.86
CA ARG A 130 -2.84 11.13 -12.59
C ARG A 130 -2.16 10.16 -11.65
N LYS A 131 -1.24 10.66 -10.82
CA LYS A 131 -0.67 9.87 -9.71
C LYS A 131 -1.75 9.62 -8.67
N SER A 132 -1.91 8.36 -8.25
CA SER A 132 -2.88 7.95 -7.25
C SER A 132 -2.21 7.72 -5.89
N ARG A 133 -2.55 8.58 -4.93
CA ARG A 133 -2.07 8.45 -3.54
C ARG A 133 -2.53 7.16 -2.88
N GLU A 134 -3.83 6.85 -3.02
CA GLU A 134 -4.43 5.65 -2.45
C GLU A 134 -3.75 4.39 -2.98
N ARG A 135 -3.59 4.28 -4.30
CA ARG A 135 -2.94 3.11 -4.90
C ARG A 135 -1.46 3.03 -4.55
N ALA A 136 -0.75 4.16 -4.46
CA ALA A 136 0.63 4.17 -3.99
C ALA A 136 0.76 3.65 -2.54
N LEU A 137 -0.20 3.99 -1.66
CA LEU A 137 -0.24 3.48 -0.29
C LEU A 137 -0.54 1.97 -0.25
N VAL A 138 -1.47 1.49 -1.07
CA VAL A 138 -1.75 0.05 -1.20
C VAL A 138 -0.49 -0.69 -1.66
N PHE A 139 0.19 -0.18 -2.69
CA PHE A 139 1.42 -0.76 -3.21
C PHE A 139 2.56 -0.73 -2.19
N PHE A 140 2.69 0.36 -1.42
CA PHE A 140 3.62 0.48 -0.30
C PHE A 140 3.37 -0.58 0.78
N SER A 141 2.11 -0.76 1.18
CA SER A 141 1.72 -1.77 2.17
C SER A 141 2.02 -3.18 1.68
N ALA A 142 1.71 -3.49 0.42
CA ALA A 142 2.02 -4.80 -0.15
C ALA A 142 3.54 -5.09 -0.18
N LEU A 143 4.37 -4.11 -0.54
CA LEU A 143 5.83 -4.29 -0.46
C LEU A 143 6.28 -4.61 0.97
N ARG A 144 5.70 -3.94 1.97
CA ARG A 144 6.01 -4.18 3.38
C ARG A 144 5.55 -5.56 3.85
N GLU A 145 4.34 -5.97 3.48
CA GLU A 145 3.80 -7.30 3.79
C GLU A 145 4.63 -8.41 3.15
N ALA A 146 5.18 -8.15 1.95
CA ALA A 146 6.11 -9.04 1.28
C ALA A 146 7.55 -8.99 1.84
N GLY A 147 7.79 -8.25 2.93
CA GLY A 147 9.06 -8.23 3.65
C GLY A 147 10.05 -7.14 3.23
N VAL A 148 9.68 -6.25 2.30
CA VAL A 148 10.52 -5.09 1.95
C VAL A 148 10.50 -4.08 3.08
N ARG A 149 11.68 -3.72 3.61
CA ARG A 149 11.79 -2.85 4.79
C ARG A 149 11.36 -1.42 4.47
N PRO A 150 10.46 -0.80 5.25
CA PRO A 150 10.17 0.62 5.09
C PRO A 150 11.39 1.47 5.48
N ALA A 151 11.63 2.55 4.76
CA ALA A 151 12.68 3.52 5.04
C ALA A 151 12.19 4.95 4.87
N ASN A 152 12.90 5.89 5.50
CA ASN A 152 12.74 7.31 5.24
C ASN A 152 13.51 7.64 3.94
N GLY A 153 12.81 8.14 2.93
CA GLY A 153 13.44 8.54 1.67
C GLY A 153 14.06 9.93 1.75
N TYR A 154 14.95 10.22 0.80
CA TYR A 154 15.80 11.41 0.83
C TYR A 154 15.20 12.61 0.05
N ARG A 155 14.29 12.35 -0.91
CA ARG A 155 13.54 13.33 -1.74
C ARG A 155 12.86 12.60 -2.91
N MET A 156 11.84 13.20 -3.53
CA MET A 156 11.32 12.73 -4.83
C MET A 156 12.34 12.91 -5.98
N VAL A 157 12.31 11.99 -6.94
CA VAL A 157 12.95 12.10 -8.26
C VAL A 157 11.98 12.82 -9.20
N ASP A 158 12.40 13.96 -9.71
CA ASP A 158 11.62 14.78 -10.65
C ASP A 158 11.73 14.22 -12.09
N GLU A 159 10.76 14.54 -12.94
CA GLU A 159 10.81 14.14 -14.35
C GLU A 159 11.80 15.00 -15.13
N TYR A 160 12.58 14.36 -16.01
CA TYR A 160 13.53 15.03 -16.90
C TYR A 160 12.95 15.19 -18.33
N PRO A 161 13.10 16.36 -18.97
CA PRO A 161 13.73 17.57 -18.43
C PRO A 161 12.82 18.28 -17.42
N THR A 162 13.41 18.70 -16.29
CA THR A 162 12.72 19.55 -15.30
C THR A 162 12.28 20.84 -15.98
N GLY A 163 11.01 20.95 -16.36
CA GLY A 163 10.44 22.18 -16.93
C GLY A 163 9.72 22.07 -18.27
N ALA A 164 9.54 20.90 -18.87
CA ALA A 164 8.67 20.76 -20.04
C ALA A 164 7.20 20.56 -19.63
N SER A 165 6.57 21.59 -19.06
CA SER A 165 5.10 21.64 -19.05
C SER A 165 4.65 21.95 -20.48
N THR A 166 4.07 20.99 -21.18
CA THR A 166 3.24 21.29 -22.35
C THR A 166 2.03 22.08 -21.86
N ARG A 167 1.94 23.34 -22.32
CA ARG A 167 0.69 24.12 -22.27
C ARG A 167 -0.39 23.45 -23.11
#